data_AF-K8F7Y7-F1
#
_entry.id   AF-K8F7Y7-F1
#
_cell.length_a   1.000
_cell.length_b   1.000
_cell.length_c   1.000
_cell.angle_alpha   90.00
_cell.angle_beta   90.00
_cell.angle_gamma   90.00
#
_symmetry.space_group_name_H-M   'P 1'
#
loop_
_entity.id
_entity.type
_entity.pdbx_description
1 polymer ?
#
loop_
_entity_poly.entity_id
_entity_poly.type
_entity_poly.pdbx_seq_one_letter_code
_entity_poly.pdbx_strand_id
1 'polypeptide(L)'
;MTLLRSSRGSLRWYRCCAFRSSSFTQPSARRGGRKRRRAFFASSSSSFDDDENIIEKYRALPLDNVRLWGTNAKTTTKKKSASVLIHEPTEGQYVSSKAKRNVQNALLESENTCRCLQEYAKTIVYDTECIESKIALTHRAFGRFLRGEIEVIVAEKEKDLEVLFPSRPARPAKPTLVMPFSVPSPKNTPLSSFSAHVLHTVAHIELNAIDLAWDTVARFRGLPREFYLDFARVADDESRHLSWCLQRLEELGHEYGEMDAHDMLWLGCFESREDTLDRMAVVPMAQEARGLDAGPRLREKLVGRGDNRSAAIVERITKEELNHVAVGVHWFREICAREENIERGNEEELGKRFLSAVERCAPDVLKGPFAHEEREKAGMSREWYDLNYKNDPDLRRRLEVMVKMEEANSSE
;
A
#
# COMPACT_ATOMS: atom_id res chain seq x y z
N MET A 1 35.90 12.00 44.61
CA MET A 1 36.51 10.74 45.07
C MET A 1 36.19 9.63 44.07
N THR A 2 37.17 9.41 43.19
CA THR A 2 37.64 8.17 42.53
C THR A 2 37.12 6.85 43.17
N LEU A 3 36.67 5.81 42.45
CA LEU A 3 37.39 4.81 41.62
C LEU A 3 36.33 3.96 40.86
N LEU A 4 36.34 3.66 39.54
CA LEU A 4 37.25 2.93 38.63
C LEU A 4 37.48 1.41 38.88
N ARG A 5 36.88 0.57 38.01
CA ARG A 5 37.42 -0.62 37.28
C ARG A 5 36.25 -1.30 36.53
N SER A 6 36.14 -1.43 35.20
CA SER A 6 36.99 -1.94 34.09
C SER A 6 37.12 -3.48 33.99
N SER A 7 36.43 -4.08 33.01
CA SER A 7 36.91 -5.10 32.05
C SER A 7 35.94 -5.14 30.85
N ARG A 8 36.27 -4.58 29.68
CA ARG A 8 37.01 -5.14 28.52
C ARG A 8 36.41 -6.41 27.89
N GLY A 9 35.94 -6.24 26.65
CA GLY A 9 35.75 -7.26 25.63
C GLY A 9 35.53 -6.57 24.27
N SER A 10 36.63 -6.30 23.56
CA SER A 10 36.68 -5.70 22.21
C SER A 10 36.97 -6.81 21.21
N LEU A 11 36.36 -6.78 20.02
CA LEU A 11 37.00 -7.23 18.78
C LEU A 11 36.48 -6.39 17.61
N ARG A 12 37.39 -5.54 17.13
CA ARG A 12 37.31 -4.71 15.93
C ARG A 12 38.27 -5.37 14.92
N TRP A 13 37.84 -5.58 13.68
CA TRP A 13 38.75 -5.82 12.56
C TRP A 13 38.62 -4.68 11.54
N TYR A 14 39.77 -4.14 11.17
CA TYR A 14 39.99 -3.12 10.13
C TYR A 14 40.80 -3.74 8.99
N ARG A 15 40.52 -3.33 7.74
CA ARG A 15 41.45 -2.88 6.68
C ARG A 15 40.67 -2.82 5.35
N CYS A 16 40.42 -1.67 4.72
CA CYS A 16 41.31 -0.79 3.95
C CYS A 16 42.12 -1.48 2.85
N CYS A 17 41.70 -1.27 1.59
CA CYS A 17 42.59 -1.06 0.44
C CYS A 17 42.06 0.12 -0.37
N ALA A 18 42.87 1.16 -0.46
CA ALA A 18 42.73 2.27 -1.40
C ALA A 18 43.74 2.07 -2.54
N PHE A 19 43.37 2.42 -3.76
CA PHE A 19 44.33 2.75 -4.82
C PHE A 19 43.85 3.99 -5.57
N ARG A 20 44.78 4.91 -5.80
CA ARG A 20 44.60 6.24 -6.39
C ARG A 20 44.98 6.22 -7.88
N SER A 21 44.14 6.91 -8.67
CA SER A 21 44.43 7.79 -9.82
C SER A 21 45.33 7.35 -10.98
N SER A 22 44.83 7.48 -12.21
CA SER A 22 45.37 8.47 -13.17
C SER A 22 44.43 8.70 -14.36
N SER A 23 44.28 9.98 -14.67
CA SER A 23 43.66 10.59 -15.85
C SER A 23 44.47 10.36 -17.12
N PHE A 24 43.84 10.13 -18.28
CA PHE A 24 44.36 10.60 -19.56
C PHE A 24 43.24 10.75 -20.62
N THR A 25 43.46 11.75 -21.47
CA THR A 25 42.60 12.44 -22.43
C THR A 25 42.20 11.64 -23.68
N GLN A 26 41.07 12.06 -24.29
CA GLN A 26 40.61 11.67 -25.64
C GLN A 26 41.62 12.04 -26.75
N PRO A 27 41.47 11.44 -27.95
CA PRO A 27 40.98 12.26 -29.06
C PRO A 27 39.93 11.60 -29.97
N SER A 28 39.16 12.48 -30.60
CA SER A 28 38.14 12.25 -31.62
C SER A 28 38.64 11.58 -32.91
N ALA A 29 37.79 10.78 -33.55
CA ALA A 29 37.70 10.72 -35.01
C ALA A 29 36.32 10.22 -35.48
N ARG A 30 35.64 11.06 -36.26
CA ARG A 30 34.47 10.75 -37.10
C ARG A 30 34.85 9.71 -38.17
N ARG A 31 33.95 8.78 -38.49
CA ARG A 31 33.58 8.42 -39.88
C ARG A 31 32.34 7.53 -39.91
N GLY A 32 31.40 7.93 -40.77
CA GLY A 32 30.11 7.29 -40.98
C GLY A 32 30.19 5.92 -41.67
N GLY A 33 29.16 5.12 -41.43
CA GLY A 33 28.93 3.84 -42.08
C GLY A 33 27.47 3.42 -41.95
N ARG A 34 26.66 3.81 -42.95
CA ARG A 34 25.30 3.29 -43.18
C ARG A 34 25.37 1.76 -43.30
N LYS A 35 24.73 1.01 -42.40
CA LYS A 35 24.41 -0.40 -42.63
C LYS A 35 22.94 -0.68 -42.29
N ARG A 36 22.27 -1.20 -43.31
CA ARG A 36 20.87 -1.61 -43.39
C ARG A 36 20.49 -2.52 -42.22
N ARG A 37 19.46 -2.16 -41.44
CA ARG A 37 18.76 -3.10 -40.57
C ARG A 37 17.87 -3.98 -41.43
N ARG A 38 18.18 -5.28 -41.48
CA ARG A 38 17.26 -6.32 -41.96
C ARG A 38 16.14 -6.45 -40.94
N ALA A 39 14.91 -6.34 -41.39
CA ALA A 39 13.73 -6.76 -40.65
C ALA A 39 13.83 -8.27 -40.43
N PHE A 40 13.76 -8.70 -39.17
CA PHE A 40 13.43 -10.06 -38.81
C PHE A 40 12.03 -10.04 -38.22
N PHE A 41 11.10 -10.62 -38.99
CA PHE A 41 9.84 -11.14 -38.47
C PHE A 41 10.18 -12.27 -37.49
N ALA A 42 9.61 -12.22 -36.29
CA ALA A 42 9.42 -13.39 -35.45
C ALA A 42 7.94 -13.38 -35.04
N SER A 43 7.20 -14.35 -35.57
CA SER A 43 5.84 -14.69 -35.14
C SER A 43 5.88 -15.83 -34.12
N SER A 44 4.75 -15.96 -33.42
CA SER A 44 4.28 -17.05 -32.52
C SER A 44 5.03 -17.17 -31.19
N SER A 45 4.51 -16.65 -30.08
CA SER A 45 3.29 -16.99 -29.31
C SER A 45 3.54 -18.08 -28.27
N SER A 46 3.62 -17.67 -27.01
CA SER A 46 3.28 -18.49 -25.84
C SER A 46 2.36 -17.66 -24.94
N SER A 47 1.09 -18.10 -24.92
CA SER A 47 -0.06 -17.62 -24.16
C SER A 47 0.23 -17.01 -22.78
N PHE A 48 0.15 -15.69 -22.68
CA PHE A 48 -0.10 -14.92 -21.44
C PHE A 48 -1.05 -13.73 -21.71
N ASP A 49 -1.84 -13.78 -22.79
CA ASP A 49 -2.52 -12.61 -23.36
C ASP A 49 -4.04 -12.50 -23.04
N ASP A 50 -4.59 -13.25 -22.08
CA ASP A 50 -6.03 -13.18 -21.76
C ASP A 50 -6.39 -12.60 -20.37
N ASP A 51 -5.42 -12.18 -19.55
CA ASP A 51 -5.68 -11.38 -18.34
C ASP A 51 -5.49 -9.89 -18.64
N GLU A 52 -6.54 -9.24 -19.16
CA GLU A 52 -6.66 -7.77 -19.21
C GLU A 52 -6.04 -7.14 -17.95
N ASN A 53 -5.03 -6.28 -18.16
CA ASN A 53 -4.20 -5.63 -17.16
C ASN A 53 -5.05 -5.14 -15.95
N ILE A 54 -4.95 -5.83 -14.82
CA ILE A 54 -5.73 -5.56 -13.59
C ILE A 54 -5.65 -4.08 -13.17
N ILE A 55 -4.52 -3.42 -13.44
CA ILE A 55 -4.35 -1.99 -13.17
C ILE A 55 -5.18 -1.11 -14.09
N GLU A 56 -5.29 -1.45 -15.37
CA GLU A 56 -6.16 -0.71 -16.28
C GLU A 56 -7.63 -0.88 -15.90
N LYS A 57 -8.02 -2.10 -15.49
CA LYS A 57 -9.35 -2.35 -14.91
C LYS A 57 -9.60 -1.50 -13.67
N TYR A 58 -8.68 -1.51 -12.70
CA TYR A 58 -8.79 -0.70 -11.50
C TYR A 58 -8.92 0.78 -11.84
N ARG A 59 -8.03 1.31 -12.68
CA ARG A 59 -8.07 2.71 -13.13
C ARG A 59 -9.39 3.06 -13.84
N ALA A 60 -9.97 2.13 -14.59
CA ALA A 60 -11.24 2.30 -15.30
C ALA A 60 -12.49 2.13 -14.41
N LEU A 61 -12.37 1.54 -13.21
CA LEU A 61 -13.52 1.39 -12.31
C LEU A 61 -14.09 2.77 -11.95
N PRO A 62 -15.42 2.93 -11.98
CA PRO A 62 -16.04 4.18 -11.54
C PRO A 62 -15.70 4.44 -10.08
N LEU A 63 -15.56 5.72 -9.73
CA LEU A 63 -15.36 6.10 -8.32
C LEU A 63 -16.55 5.63 -7.50
N ASP A 64 -16.26 4.79 -6.51
CA ASP A 64 -17.26 4.33 -5.58
C ASP A 64 -17.45 5.39 -4.49
N ASN A 65 -18.63 6.02 -4.52
CA ASN A 65 -19.00 7.09 -3.60
C ASN A 65 -19.82 6.56 -2.40
N VAL A 66 -19.90 5.24 -2.20
CA VAL A 66 -20.55 4.62 -1.05
C VAL A 66 -19.66 4.80 0.19
N ARG A 67 -19.70 6.00 0.77
CA ARG A 67 -18.88 6.34 1.95
C ARG A 67 -19.45 5.80 3.27
N LEU A 68 -20.72 5.39 3.28
CA LEU A 68 -21.39 4.73 4.41
C LEU A 68 -22.03 3.43 3.92
N TRP A 69 -22.18 2.44 4.80
CA TRP A 69 -22.73 1.13 4.48
C TRP A 69 -24.26 1.08 4.62
N GLY A 70 -24.93 0.30 3.77
CA GLY A 70 -26.35 -0.07 3.92
C GLY A 70 -27.35 1.08 3.71
N THR A 71 -28.45 1.12 4.46
CA THR A 71 -29.52 2.13 4.32
C THR A 71 -29.08 3.56 4.67
N ASN A 72 -27.94 3.68 5.36
CA ASN A 72 -27.27 4.95 5.65
C ASN A 72 -26.41 5.42 4.46
N ALA A 73 -26.19 4.58 3.45
CA ALA A 73 -25.52 4.91 2.20
C ALA A 73 -26.36 5.80 1.25
N LYS A 74 -27.44 6.44 1.73
CA LYS A 74 -28.39 7.20 0.88
C LYS A 74 -27.66 8.34 0.17
N THR A 75 -27.19 8.07 -1.03
CA THR A 75 -26.83 9.07 -2.03
C THR A 75 -28.12 9.78 -2.42
N THR A 76 -28.14 11.09 -2.23
CA THR A 76 -29.24 11.98 -2.62
C THR A 76 -29.37 12.00 -4.15
N THR A 77 -29.97 10.95 -4.72
CA THR A 77 -30.39 10.91 -6.13
C THR A 77 -31.68 11.72 -6.28
N LYS A 78 -31.59 13.05 -6.14
CA LYS A 78 -32.62 13.97 -6.64
C LYS A 78 -32.00 15.04 -7.54
N LYS A 79 -32.12 14.75 -8.84
CA LYS A 79 -32.14 15.64 -10.02
C LYS A 79 -30.82 16.27 -10.53
N LYS A 80 -30.45 15.80 -11.73
CA LYS A 80 -29.96 16.53 -12.93
C LYS A 80 -28.96 17.67 -12.70
N SER A 81 -27.67 17.33 -12.69
CA SER A 81 -26.64 18.06 -13.44
C SER A 81 -25.47 17.11 -13.70
N ALA A 82 -24.84 17.22 -14.87
CA ALA A 82 -23.72 16.39 -15.33
C ALA A 82 -22.40 16.80 -14.63
N SER A 83 -22.36 16.72 -13.30
CA SER A 83 -21.16 16.90 -12.49
C SER A 83 -21.10 15.77 -11.45
N VAL A 84 -20.61 14.61 -11.86
CA VAL A 84 -20.43 13.40 -11.03
C VAL A 84 -19.20 13.58 -10.11
N LEU A 85 -19.11 14.72 -9.42
CA LEU A 85 -17.88 15.13 -8.74
C LEU A 85 -18.15 15.30 -7.25
N ILE A 86 -17.74 14.27 -6.51
CA ILE A 86 -17.24 14.27 -5.12
C ILE A 86 -17.87 15.37 -4.28
N HIS A 87 -19.06 15.06 -3.75
CA HIS A 87 -19.72 15.93 -2.79
C HIS A 87 -18.87 16.01 -1.52
N GLU A 88 -18.84 17.21 -0.94
CA GLU A 88 -18.44 17.43 0.46
C GLU A 88 -19.18 16.45 1.38
N PRO A 89 -18.62 16.13 2.56
CA PRO A 89 -19.22 15.13 3.42
C PRO A 89 -20.68 15.49 3.74
N THR A 90 -21.62 14.58 3.45
CA THR A 90 -23.05 14.79 3.74
C THR A 90 -23.29 14.86 5.24
N GLU A 91 -24.34 15.56 5.71
CA GLU A 91 -24.58 15.77 7.15
C GLU A 91 -24.65 14.50 8.01
N GLY A 92 -24.90 13.33 7.43
CA GLY A 92 -24.91 12.02 8.11
C GLY A 92 -23.55 11.35 8.28
N GLN A 93 -22.45 11.99 7.89
CA GLN A 93 -21.07 11.44 7.98
C GLN A 93 -20.29 11.93 9.20
N TYR A 94 -20.95 12.62 10.13
CA TYR A 94 -20.31 13.16 11.32
C TYR A 94 -20.81 12.43 12.57
N VAL A 95 -19.88 11.78 13.28
CA VAL A 95 -20.16 11.08 14.55
C VAL A 95 -20.51 12.08 15.66
N SER A 96 -20.13 13.35 15.53
CA SER A 96 -20.52 14.42 16.46
C SER A 96 -20.48 15.83 15.85
N SER A 97 -21.15 16.79 16.50
CA SER A 97 -21.08 18.22 16.15
C SER A 97 -19.66 18.80 16.24
N LYS A 98 -18.81 18.25 17.13
CA LYS A 98 -17.40 18.63 17.24
C LYS A 98 -16.60 18.13 16.03
N ALA A 99 -16.79 16.87 15.64
CA ALA A 99 -16.19 16.29 14.45
C ALA A 99 -16.58 17.08 13.19
N LYS A 100 -17.87 17.45 13.05
CA LYS A 100 -18.35 18.31 11.96
C LYS A 100 -17.58 19.63 11.86
N ARG A 101 -17.39 20.32 12.98
CA ARG A 101 -16.63 21.58 13.02
C ARG A 101 -15.16 21.38 12.66
N ASN A 102 -14.52 20.34 13.20
CA ASN A 102 -13.12 20.02 12.91
C ASN A 102 -12.91 19.73 11.42
N VAL A 103 -13.83 18.99 10.79
CA VAL A 103 -13.78 18.72 9.35
C VAL A 103 -13.93 20.00 8.56
N GLN A 104 -14.95 20.82 8.86
CA GLN A 104 -15.17 22.09 8.14
C GLN A 104 -13.95 23.01 8.22
N ASN A 105 -13.36 23.14 9.41
CA ASN A 105 -12.15 23.93 9.60
C ASN A 105 -10.98 23.37 8.80
N ALA A 106 -10.73 22.05 8.86
CA ALA A 106 -9.65 21.42 8.12
C ALA A 106 -9.81 21.59 6.60
N LEU A 107 -11.03 21.45 6.08
CA LEU A 107 -11.30 21.66 4.66
C LEU A 107 -11.01 23.11 4.24
N LEU A 108 -11.50 24.10 4.99
CA LEU A 108 -11.26 25.52 4.74
C LEU A 108 -9.77 25.90 4.84
N GLU A 109 -9.07 25.37 5.84
CA GLU A 109 -7.64 25.63 6.02
C GLU A 109 -6.83 25.05 4.86
N SER A 110 -7.16 23.83 4.41
CA SER A 110 -6.49 23.18 3.28
C SER A 110 -6.61 23.96 1.96
N GLU A 111 -7.69 24.72 1.75
CA GLU A 111 -7.84 25.56 0.54
C GLU A 111 -6.78 26.66 0.47
N ASN A 112 -6.33 27.14 1.62
CA ASN A 112 -5.38 28.23 1.74
C ASN A 112 -3.93 27.73 1.86
N THR A 113 -3.73 26.51 2.38
CA THR A 113 -2.40 25.98 2.69
C THR A 113 -1.89 24.94 1.68
N CYS A 114 -2.77 24.23 0.99
CA CYS A 114 -2.40 23.13 0.08
C CYS A 114 -2.62 23.52 -1.40
N ARG A 115 -1.53 23.65 -2.14
CA ARG A 115 -1.48 24.05 -3.56
C ARG A 115 -1.24 22.88 -4.50
N CYS A 116 -0.69 21.78 -3.98
CA CYS A 116 -0.38 20.58 -4.75
C CYS A 116 -0.77 19.32 -3.99
N LEU A 117 -0.76 18.18 -4.68
CA LEU A 117 -1.12 16.90 -4.09
C LEU A 117 -0.19 16.51 -2.93
N GLN A 118 1.12 16.83 -3.02
CA GLN A 118 2.07 16.49 -1.96
C GLN A 118 1.93 17.35 -0.71
N GLU A 119 1.48 18.61 -0.84
CA GLU A 119 1.14 19.44 0.33
C GLU A 119 -0.09 18.87 1.03
N TYR A 120 -1.13 18.48 0.29
CA TYR A 120 -2.28 17.75 0.83
C TYR A 120 -1.85 16.47 1.56
N ALA A 121 -1.01 15.66 0.91
CA ALA A 121 -0.51 14.41 1.47
C ALA A 121 0.23 14.64 2.81
N LYS A 122 1.09 15.66 2.87
CA LYS A 122 1.77 16.04 4.12
C LYS A 122 0.77 16.45 5.19
N THR A 123 -0.19 17.33 4.88
CA THR A 123 -1.18 17.81 5.85
C THR A 123 -2.06 16.67 6.38
N ILE A 124 -2.48 15.75 5.52
CA ILE A 124 -3.29 14.59 5.92
C ILE A 124 -2.53 13.69 6.90
N VAL A 125 -1.28 13.33 6.57
CA VAL A 125 -0.49 12.39 7.39
C VAL A 125 -0.01 13.05 8.68
N TYR A 126 0.54 14.26 8.59
CA TYR A 126 1.39 14.83 9.64
C TYR A 126 0.78 15.98 10.43
N ASP A 127 -0.26 16.64 9.91
CA ASP A 127 -0.87 17.81 10.55
C ASP A 127 -2.33 17.55 10.96
N THR A 128 -2.93 16.44 10.54
CA THR A 128 -4.34 16.12 10.79
C THR A 128 -4.48 14.95 11.75
N GLU A 129 -4.79 15.22 13.02
CA GLU A 129 -5.03 14.16 14.02
C GLU A 129 -6.46 13.59 13.95
N CYS A 130 -7.45 14.43 13.64
CA CYS A 130 -8.87 14.04 13.64
C CYS A 130 -9.14 13.08 12.47
N ILE A 131 -9.68 11.90 12.78
CA ILE A 131 -9.90 10.82 11.79
C ILE A 131 -10.88 11.27 10.70
N GLU A 132 -11.98 11.90 11.08
CA GLU A 132 -12.99 12.41 10.15
C GLU A 132 -12.41 13.49 9.24
N SER A 133 -11.52 14.34 9.76
CA SER A 133 -10.81 15.33 8.94
C SER A 133 -9.84 14.66 7.97
N LYS A 134 -9.12 13.60 8.38
CA LYS A 134 -8.24 12.84 7.47
C LYS A 134 -9.05 12.23 6.31
N ILE A 135 -10.18 11.58 6.61
CA ILE A 135 -11.09 11.01 5.61
C ILE A 135 -11.57 12.11 4.64
N ALA A 136 -12.07 13.23 5.17
CA ALA A 136 -12.61 14.31 4.35
C ALA A 136 -11.54 14.98 3.47
N LEU A 137 -10.35 15.23 4.03
CA LEU A 137 -9.23 15.80 3.28
C LEU A 137 -8.73 14.83 2.20
N THR A 138 -8.73 13.53 2.47
CA THR A 138 -8.36 12.50 1.49
C THR A 138 -9.27 12.56 0.27
N HIS A 139 -10.59 12.51 0.49
CA HIS A 139 -11.57 12.61 -0.59
C HIS A 139 -11.46 13.95 -1.35
N ARG A 140 -11.20 15.06 -0.64
CA ARG A 140 -11.00 16.38 -1.25
C ARG A 140 -9.74 16.38 -2.13
N ALA A 141 -8.61 15.95 -1.59
CA ALA A 141 -7.33 15.95 -2.29
C ALA A 141 -7.39 15.11 -3.56
N PHE A 142 -7.86 13.86 -3.45
CA PHE A 142 -8.03 12.97 -4.60
C PHE A 142 -8.98 13.56 -5.64
N GLY A 143 -10.11 14.14 -5.20
CA GLY A 143 -11.07 14.74 -6.09
C GLY A 143 -10.57 15.97 -6.84
N ARG A 144 -9.87 16.87 -6.15
CA ARG A 144 -9.25 18.04 -6.78
C ARG A 144 -8.19 17.60 -7.79
N PHE A 145 -7.39 16.59 -7.46
CA PHE A 145 -6.35 16.05 -8.33
C PHE A 145 -6.93 15.40 -9.60
N LEU A 146 -8.02 14.64 -9.46
CA LEU A 146 -8.71 14.03 -10.58
C LEU A 146 -9.28 15.07 -11.56
N ARG A 147 -9.74 16.22 -11.04
CA ARG A 147 -10.26 17.34 -11.84
C ARG A 147 -9.17 18.25 -12.42
N GLY A 148 -7.89 18.02 -12.11
CA GLY A 148 -6.80 18.91 -12.51
C GLY A 148 -6.83 20.27 -11.81
N GLU A 149 -7.49 20.38 -10.65
CA GLU A 149 -7.52 21.61 -9.85
C GLU A 149 -6.25 21.78 -9.00
N ILE A 150 -5.57 20.67 -8.72
CA ILE A 150 -4.25 20.62 -8.11
C ILE A 150 -3.40 19.63 -8.91
N GLU A 151 -2.09 19.85 -8.90
CA GLU A 151 -1.12 19.02 -9.63
C GLU A 151 -0.09 18.43 -8.68
N VAL A 152 0.74 17.53 -9.21
CA VAL A 152 1.95 17.04 -8.55
C VAL A 152 3.10 18.00 -8.88
N ILE A 153 3.84 18.42 -7.86
CA ILE A 153 5.10 19.15 -8.10
C ILE A 153 6.19 18.12 -8.42
N VAL A 154 6.56 18.03 -9.69
CA VAL A 154 7.73 17.26 -10.15
C VAL A 154 8.94 18.20 -10.03
N ALA A 155 9.59 18.24 -8.87
CA ALA A 155 10.77 19.09 -8.70
C ALA A 155 11.92 18.61 -9.60
N GLU A 156 12.43 19.47 -10.49
CA GLU A 156 13.58 19.16 -11.36
C GLU A 156 14.94 19.27 -10.64
N LYS A 157 14.98 19.77 -9.40
CA LYS A 157 16.23 19.99 -8.65
C LYS A 157 16.08 19.57 -7.19
N GLU A 158 16.89 18.60 -6.78
CA GLU A 158 17.03 18.07 -5.41
C GLU A 158 17.34 19.14 -4.33
N LYS A 159 17.77 20.34 -4.73
CA LYS A 159 18.34 21.33 -3.82
C LYS A 159 17.35 22.20 -3.04
N ASP A 160 16.08 22.24 -3.41
CA ASP A 160 15.15 23.24 -2.85
C ASP A 160 14.22 22.74 -1.75
N LEU A 161 14.28 21.46 -1.34
CA LEU A 161 13.29 20.92 -0.41
C LEU A 161 13.89 19.83 0.49
N GLU A 162 14.67 20.23 1.51
CA GLU A 162 14.72 19.45 2.75
C GLU A 162 13.35 19.57 3.43
N VAL A 163 12.36 18.81 2.94
CA VAL A 163 11.09 18.64 3.65
C VAL A 163 11.36 17.69 4.81
N LEU A 164 11.53 18.25 6.00
CA LEU A 164 11.53 17.45 7.22
C LEU A 164 10.13 16.88 7.43
N PHE A 165 10.01 15.57 7.27
CA PHE A 165 8.83 14.82 7.65
C PHE A 165 8.95 14.39 9.12
N PRO A 166 7.92 14.61 9.94
CA PRO A 166 7.87 14.01 11.28
C PRO A 166 8.05 12.49 11.20
N SER A 167 8.60 11.90 12.27
CA SER A 167 8.82 10.44 12.33
C SER A 167 7.54 9.63 12.49
N ARG A 168 6.42 10.27 12.83
CA ARG A 168 5.13 9.64 13.09
C ARG A 168 3.99 10.47 12.48
N PRO A 169 2.90 9.83 12.05
CA PRO A 169 1.72 10.53 11.60
C PRO A 169 1.05 11.24 12.78
N ALA A 170 0.34 12.33 12.48
CA ALA A 170 -0.63 12.91 13.40
C ALA A 170 -1.76 11.90 13.65
N ARG A 171 -1.98 11.57 14.93
CA ARG A 171 -2.96 10.58 15.37
C ARG A 171 -3.67 11.07 16.64
N PRO A 172 -4.92 10.64 16.87
CA PRO A 172 -5.57 10.86 18.16
C PRO A 172 -4.81 10.19 19.30
N ALA A 173 -5.06 10.64 20.53
CA ALA A 173 -4.45 10.07 21.73
C ALA A 173 -4.76 8.58 21.98
N LYS A 174 -5.82 8.05 21.34
CA LYS A 174 -6.22 6.64 21.41
C LYS A 174 -6.29 6.03 19.99
N PRO A 175 -6.07 4.71 19.84
CA PRO A 175 -5.74 3.72 20.88
C PRO A 175 -4.32 3.89 21.44
N THR A 176 -4.08 3.32 22.63
CA THR A 176 -2.70 3.17 23.12
C THR A 176 -1.97 2.18 22.22
N LEU A 177 -0.76 2.54 21.79
CA LEU A 177 0.07 1.66 20.97
C LEU A 177 0.93 0.76 21.86
N VAL A 178 0.76 -0.55 21.69
CA VAL A 178 1.44 -1.61 22.45
C VAL A 178 2.17 -2.56 21.50
N MET A 179 2.99 -3.44 22.05
CA MET A 179 3.62 -4.51 21.27
C MET A 179 2.55 -5.47 20.70
N PRO A 180 2.78 -6.12 19.53
CA PRO A 180 1.77 -6.97 18.88
C PRO A 180 1.18 -8.07 19.78
N PHE A 181 2.00 -8.70 20.63
CA PHE A 181 1.56 -9.75 21.55
C PHE A 181 0.78 -9.21 22.76
N SER A 182 0.82 -7.90 22.99
CA SER A 182 0.08 -7.22 24.06
C SER A 182 -1.28 -6.70 23.62
N VAL A 183 -1.58 -6.73 22.31
CA VAL A 183 -2.92 -6.37 21.82
C VAL A 183 -3.95 -7.35 22.38
N PRO A 184 -5.03 -6.87 23.03
CA PRO A 184 -6.04 -7.74 23.63
C PRO A 184 -6.61 -8.74 22.63
N SER A 185 -6.60 -10.03 22.99
CA SER A 185 -7.23 -11.07 22.14
C SER A 185 -8.76 -10.91 22.09
N PRO A 186 -9.47 -11.52 21.13
CA PRO A 186 -10.94 -11.46 21.08
C PRO A 186 -11.63 -12.02 22.34
N LYS A 187 -10.93 -12.78 23.18
CA LYS A 187 -11.46 -13.31 24.46
C LYS A 187 -11.27 -12.35 25.64
N ASN A 188 -10.28 -11.46 25.55
CA ASN A 188 -9.83 -10.60 26.64
C ASN A 188 -9.88 -9.11 26.25
N THR A 189 -10.74 -8.77 25.30
CA THR A 189 -10.93 -7.40 24.80
C THR A 189 -11.96 -6.65 25.65
N PRO A 190 -11.85 -5.32 25.81
CA PRO A 190 -12.90 -4.51 26.43
C PRO A 190 -14.17 -4.39 25.58
N LEU A 191 -14.14 -4.87 24.34
CA LEU A 191 -15.23 -4.77 23.39
C LEU A 191 -16.28 -5.87 23.64
N SER A 192 -17.56 -5.56 23.42
CA SER A 192 -18.71 -6.40 23.79
C SER A 192 -18.87 -7.64 22.91
N SER A 193 -18.24 -7.68 21.73
CA SER A 193 -18.43 -8.74 20.74
C SER A 193 -17.18 -9.02 19.91
N PHE A 194 -17.11 -10.23 19.37
CA PHE A 194 -16.10 -10.60 18.38
C PHE A 194 -16.15 -9.67 17.14
N SER A 195 -17.35 -9.27 16.71
CA SER A 195 -17.51 -8.34 15.58
C SER A 195 -16.89 -6.99 15.86
N ALA A 196 -17.13 -6.43 17.05
CA ALA A 196 -16.51 -5.16 17.45
C ALA A 196 -14.98 -5.28 17.50
N HIS A 197 -14.45 -6.39 18.02
CA HIS A 197 -13.01 -6.65 18.01
C HIS A 197 -12.40 -6.68 16.60
N VAL A 198 -13.04 -7.41 15.67
CA VAL A 198 -12.58 -7.46 14.28
C VAL A 198 -12.65 -6.09 13.64
N LEU A 199 -13.77 -5.37 13.75
CA LEU A 199 -13.94 -4.07 13.10
C LEU A 199 -13.04 -2.98 13.67
N HIS A 200 -12.74 -3.00 14.97
CA HIS A 200 -11.77 -2.09 15.58
C HIS A 200 -10.36 -2.36 15.02
N THR A 201 -9.99 -3.65 14.93
CA THR A 201 -8.70 -4.05 14.36
C THR A 201 -8.58 -3.64 12.90
N VAL A 202 -9.63 -3.88 12.09
CA VAL A 202 -9.66 -3.48 10.68
C VAL A 202 -9.64 -1.96 10.56
N ALA A 203 -10.45 -1.21 11.31
CA ALA A 203 -10.39 0.26 11.32
C ALA A 203 -8.98 0.80 11.65
N HIS A 204 -8.25 0.15 12.57
CA HIS A 204 -6.86 0.52 12.84
C HIS A 204 -5.95 0.29 11.64
N ILE A 205 -6.13 -0.81 10.91
CA ILE A 205 -5.40 -1.12 9.68
C ILE A 205 -5.74 -0.08 8.59
N GLU A 206 -7.03 0.18 8.33
CA GLU A 206 -7.47 1.14 7.31
C GLU A 206 -6.96 2.56 7.59
N LEU A 207 -6.99 3.01 8.86
CA LEU A 207 -6.43 4.32 9.22
C LEU A 207 -4.91 4.38 8.97
N ASN A 208 -4.20 3.27 9.17
CA ASN A 208 -2.80 3.19 8.77
C ASN A 208 -2.68 3.23 7.25
N ALA A 209 -3.43 2.44 6.50
CA ALA A 209 -3.37 2.38 5.05
C ALA A 209 -3.57 3.76 4.38
N ILE A 210 -4.48 4.60 4.90
CA ILE A 210 -4.61 6.02 4.51
C ILE A 210 -3.28 6.77 4.68
N ASP A 211 -2.67 6.69 5.87
CA ASP A 211 -1.41 7.37 6.15
C ASP A 211 -0.24 6.82 5.32
N LEU A 212 -0.21 5.51 5.08
CA LEU A 212 0.82 4.83 4.30
C LEU A 212 0.78 5.26 2.82
N ALA A 213 -0.42 5.31 2.24
CA ALA A 213 -0.62 5.75 0.86
C ALA A 213 -0.28 7.24 0.70
N TRP A 214 -0.73 8.10 1.61
CA TRP A 214 -0.38 9.52 1.55
C TRP A 214 1.09 9.80 1.88
N ASP A 215 1.73 9.05 2.79
CA ASP A 215 3.17 9.19 3.02
C ASP A 215 3.96 8.89 1.75
N THR A 216 3.55 7.86 1.02
CA THR A 216 4.14 7.49 -0.28
C THR A 216 4.03 8.65 -1.28
N VAL A 217 2.87 9.30 -1.39
CA VAL A 217 2.66 10.49 -2.24
C VAL A 217 3.50 11.69 -1.78
N ALA A 218 3.57 11.93 -0.48
CA ALA A 218 4.26 13.10 0.07
C ALA A 218 5.79 13.01 -0.13
N ARG A 219 6.33 11.80 0.10
CA ARG A 219 7.75 11.53 0.25
C ARG A 219 8.47 11.30 -1.07
N PHE A 220 7.94 10.44 -1.94
CA PHE A 220 8.63 10.07 -3.17
C PHE A 220 8.36 11.08 -4.29
N ARG A 221 9.43 11.60 -4.90
CA ARG A 221 9.40 12.65 -5.93
C ARG A 221 9.97 12.12 -7.25
N GLY A 222 9.69 12.80 -8.36
CA GLY A 222 10.23 12.44 -9.68
C GLY A 222 9.58 11.20 -10.34
N LEU A 223 8.44 10.76 -9.80
CA LEU A 223 7.65 9.67 -10.38
C LEU A 223 6.61 10.24 -11.37
N PRO A 224 6.09 9.43 -12.30
CA PRO A 224 5.06 9.89 -13.23
C PRO A 224 3.73 10.20 -12.51
N ARG A 225 2.87 11.00 -13.14
CA ARG A 225 1.59 11.45 -12.56
C ARG A 225 0.71 10.29 -12.12
N GLU A 226 0.75 9.20 -12.88
CA GLU A 226 0.00 7.96 -12.67
C GLU A 226 0.35 7.31 -11.33
N PHE A 227 1.61 7.40 -10.87
CA PHE A 227 2.03 6.89 -9.56
C PHE A 227 1.25 7.57 -8.45
N TYR A 228 1.24 8.90 -8.49
CA TYR A 228 0.54 9.70 -7.50
C TYR A 228 -0.98 9.53 -7.59
N LEU A 229 -1.52 9.35 -8.79
CA LEU A 229 -2.94 9.07 -8.99
C LEU A 229 -3.34 7.75 -8.35
N ASP A 230 -2.58 6.69 -8.58
CA ASP A 230 -2.89 5.37 -8.04
C ASP A 230 -2.83 5.37 -6.51
N PHE A 231 -1.78 5.93 -5.90
CA PHE A 231 -1.69 5.98 -4.43
C PHE A 231 -2.71 6.94 -3.79
N ALA A 232 -3.06 8.06 -4.44
CA ALA A 232 -4.14 8.92 -3.97
C ALA A 232 -5.51 8.22 -4.07
N ARG A 233 -5.70 7.35 -5.06
CA ARG A 233 -6.90 6.52 -5.20
C ARG A 233 -6.96 5.42 -4.15
N VAL A 234 -5.86 4.72 -3.90
CA VAL A 234 -5.76 3.75 -2.78
C VAL A 234 -6.17 4.45 -1.48
N ALA A 235 -5.59 5.62 -1.17
CA ALA A 235 -5.98 6.37 0.02
C ALA A 235 -7.49 6.74 0.07
N ASP A 236 -8.11 7.04 -1.08
CA ASP A 236 -9.56 7.30 -1.19
C ASP A 236 -10.38 6.05 -0.86
N ASP A 237 -9.94 4.88 -1.32
CA ASP A 237 -10.55 3.57 -1.04
C ASP A 237 -10.41 3.22 0.45
N GLU A 238 -9.22 3.33 1.04
CA GLU A 238 -9.01 3.06 2.48
C GLU A 238 -9.79 4.01 3.39
N SER A 239 -9.99 5.26 2.95
CA SER A 239 -10.84 6.21 3.66
C SER A 239 -12.31 5.78 3.69
N ARG A 240 -12.79 5.07 2.66
CA ARG A 240 -14.12 4.44 2.67
C ARG A 240 -14.17 3.21 3.55
N HIS A 241 -13.16 2.34 3.44
CA HIS A 241 -13.03 1.14 4.26
C HIS A 241 -13.10 1.50 5.75
N LEU A 242 -12.31 2.49 6.15
CA LEU A 242 -12.32 3.05 7.50
C LEU A 242 -13.72 3.55 7.89
N SER A 243 -14.37 4.32 7.02
CA SER A 243 -15.72 4.86 7.28
C SER A 243 -16.76 3.75 7.52
N TRP A 244 -16.70 2.64 6.76
CA TRP A 244 -17.58 1.49 6.97
C TRP A 244 -17.32 0.81 8.32
N CYS A 245 -16.06 0.64 8.70
CA CYS A 245 -15.70 0.05 9.98
C CYS A 245 -16.12 0.94 11.17
N LEU A 246 -15.85 2.24 11.11
CA LEU A 246 -16.25 3.19 12.15
C LEU A 246 -17.75 3.24 12.35
N GLN A 247 -18.51 3.31 11.25
CA GLN A 247 -19.97 3.26 11.30
C GLN A 247 -20.46 1.97 11.97
N ARG A 248 -19.89 0.82 11.58
CA ARG A 248 -20.35 -0.46 12.11
C ARG A 248 -19.96 -0.65 13.58
N LEU A 249 -18.82 -0.11 14.02
CA LEU A 249 -18.43 -0.08 15.43
C LEU A 249 -19.42 0.73 16.27
N GLU A 250 -19.80 1.92 15.80
CA GLU A 250 -20.76 2.78 16.48
C GLU A 250 -22.12 2.07 16.67
N GLU A 251 -22.60 1.38 15.62
CA GLU A 251 -23.83 0.58 15.69
C GLU A 251 -23.74 -0.62 16.64
N LEU A 252 -22.53 -1.10 16.93
CA LEU A 252 -22.27 -2.14 17.92
C LEU A 252 -22.05 -1.53 19.33
N GLY A 253 -22.17 -0.22 19.48
CA GLY A 253 -22.03 0.49 20.75
C GLY A 253 -20.59 0.75 21.16
N HIS A 254 -19.65 0.80 20.21
CA HIS A 254 -18.22 0.99 20.46
C HIS A 254 -17.62 2.12 19.65
N GLU A 255 -16.58 2.75 20.19
CA GLU A 255 -15.77 3.74 19.49
C GLU A 255 -14.38 3.20 19.11
N TYR A 256 -13.82 3.74 18.03
CA TYR A 256 -12.41 3.48 17.71
C TYR A 256 -11.51 4.05 18.81
N GLY A 257 -10.52 3.25 19.22
CA GLY A 257 -9.60 3.59 20.30
C GLY A 257 -9.95 2.99 21.68
N GLU A 258 -11.07 2.29 21.82
CA GLU A 258 -11.43 1.58 23.08
C GLU A 258 -10.55 0.37 23.39
N MET A 259 -9.96 -0.25 22.37
CA MET A 259 -8.99 -1.34 22.48
C MET A 259 -7.61 -0.87 22.05
N ASP A 260 -6.56 -1.29 22.78
CA ASP A 260 -5.17 -1.04 22.40
C ASP A 260 -4.84 -1.65 21.02
N ALA A 261 -3.87 -1.05 20.33
CA ALA A 261 -3.45 -1.48 18.99
C ALA A 261 -1.91 -1.52 18.88
N HIS A 262 -1.37 -1.98 17.75
CA HIS A 262 0.07 -2.05 17.52
C HIS A 262 0.49 -1.22 16.29
N ASP A 263 1.75 -0.82 16.22
CA ASP A 263 2.25 0.11 15.19
C ASP A 263 3.07 -0.54 14.07
N MET A 264 2.97 -1.86 13.90
CA MET A 264 3.84 -2.61 12.97
C MET A 264 3.75 -2.15 11.51
N LEU A 265 2.58 -1.65 11.08
CA LEU A 265 2.41 -1.14 9.72
C LEU A 265 3.28 0.10 9.49
N TRP A 266 3.18 1.08 10.40
CA TRP A 266 3.98 2.29 10.34
C TRP A 266 5.48 2.01 10.50
N LEU A 267 5.87 1.03 11.32
CA LEU A 267 7.27 0.64 11.43
C LEU A 267 7.85 0.24 10.06
N GLY A 268 7.17 -0.64 9.30
CA GLY A 268 7.62 -1.01 7.96
C GLY A 268 7.65 0.17 6.98
N CYS A 269 6.68 1.08 7.07
CA CYS A 269 6.67 2.34 6.31
C CYS A 269 7.86 3.24 6.62
N PHE A 270 8.19 3.36 7.90
CA PHE A 270 9.30 4.16 8.39
C PHE A 270 10.64 3.56 7.97
N GLU A 271 10.84 2.24 8.11
CA GLU A 271 12.07 1.57 7.68
C GLU A 271 12.27 1.60 6.16
N SER A 272 11.20 1.66 5.38
CA SER A 272 11.24 1.77 3.91
C SER A 272 11.22 3.21 3.38
N ARG A 273 11.31 4.22 4.23
CA ARG A 273 11.09 5.63 3.84
C ARG A 273 12.16 6.21 2.91
N GLU A 274 13.36 5.65 2.90
CA GLU A 274 14.51 6.20 2.16
C GLU A 274 14.62 5.65 0.74
N ASP A 275 13.84 4.62 0.38
CA ASP A 275 13.94 3.92 -0.91
C ASP A 275 12.55 3.55 -1.45
N THR A 276 12.24 4.00 -2.66
CA THR A 276 10.91 3.79 -3.25
C THR A 276 10.61 2.32 -3.50
N LEU A 277 11.60 1.51 -3.91
CA LEU A 277 11.42 0.08 -4.16
C LEU A 277 11.19 -0.68 -2.85
N ASP A 278 11.86 -0.29 -1.78
CA ASP A 278 11.61 -0.81 -0.44
C ASP A 278 10.21 -0.46 0.02
N ARG A 279 9.74 0.77 -0.26
CA ARG A 279 8.36 1.16 0.04
C ARG A 279 7.38 0.26 -0.69
N MET A 280 7.54 0.07 -2.00
CA MET A 280 6.63 -0.75 -2.81
C MET A 280 6.60 -2.20 -2.31
N ALA A 281 7.76 -2.79 -2.02
CA ALA A 281 7.84 -4.16 -1.53
C ALA A 281 7.18 -4.33 -0.16
N VAL A 282 7.43 -3.41 0.77
CA VAL A 282 6.96 -3.56 2.16
C VAL A 282 5.48 -3.22 2.30
N VAL A 283 5.05 -2.07 1.79
CA VAL A 283 3.72 -1.52 2.10
C VAL A 283 2.66 -2.14 1.16
N PRO A 284 2.53 -1.72 -0.11
CA PRO A 284 1.43 -2.20 -0.95
C PRO A 284 1.56 -3.67 -1.32
N MET A 285 2.77 -4.26 -1.39
CA MET A 285 2.93 -5.66 -1.75
C MET A 285 2.85 -6.62 -0.55
N ALA A 286 3.60 -6.37 0.52
CA ALA A 286 3.67 -7.32 1.64
C ALA A 286 2.65 -7.05 2.75
N GLN A 287 2.43 -5.79 3.15
CA GLN A 287 1.49 -5.44 4.21
C GLN A 287 0.03 -5.53 3.73
N GLU A 288 -0.32 -4.93 2.59
CA GLU A 288 -1.72 -4.98 2.08
C GLU A 288 -2.15 -6.40 1.70
N ALA A 289 -1.23 -7.22 1.19
CA ALA A 289 -1.54 -8.62 0.89
C ALA A 289 -1.93 -9.45 2.13
N ARG A 290 -1.67 -8.96 3.35
CA ARG A 290 -2.21 -9.60 4.57
C ARG A 290 -3.73 -9.46 4.68
N GLY A 291 -4.31 -8.42 4.09
CA GLY A 291 -5.76 -8.27 3.94
C GLY A 291 -6.35 -9.42 3.13
N LEU A 292 -5.71 -9.76 1.99
CA LEU A 292 -6.07 -10.91 1.16
C LEU A 292 -5.98 -12.24 1.93
N ASP A 293 -4.93 -12.40 2.72
CA ASP A 293 -4.68 -13.65 3.47
C ASP A 293 -5.68 -13.87 4.63
N ALA A 294 -6.07 -12.79 5.32
CA ALA A 294 -6.87 -12.86 6.55
C ALA A 294 -8.37 -12.66 6.32
N GLY A 295 -8.73 -11.85 5.32
CA GLY A 295 -10.09 -11.43 5.01
C GLY A 295 -11.10 -12.56 4.92
N PRO A 296 -10.88 -13.61 4.09
CA PRO A 296 -11.82 -14.72 3.94
C PRO A 296 -12.11 -15.44 5.26
N ARG A 297 -11.08 -15.69 6.08
CA ARG A 297 -11.23 -16.34 7.39
C ARG A 297 -12.00 -15.47 8.39
N LEU A 298 -11.77 -14.16 8.37
CA LEU A 298 -12.49 -13.22 9.23
C LEU A 298 -13.97 -13.15 8.84
N ARG A 299 -14.27 -13.06 7.54
CA ARG A 299 -15.62 -13.13 6.99
C ARG A 299 -16.34 -14.39 7.45
N GLU A 300 -15.76 -15.57 7.27
CA GLU A 300 -16.37 -16.85 7.67
C GLU A 300 -16.69 -16.90 9.16
N LYS A 301 -15.77 -16.42 10.02
CA LYS A 301 -15.99 -16.35 11.47
C LYS A 301 -17.13 -15.41 11.84
N LEU A 302 -17.30 -14.29 11.14
CA LEU A 302 -18.40 -13.35 11.37
C LEU A 302 -19.74 -13.95 10.95
N VAL A 303 -19.81 -14.60 9.77
CA VAL A 303 -21.00 -15.34 9.32
C VAL A 303 -21.37 -16.44 10.31
N GLY A 304 -20.40 -17.23 10.76
CA GLY A 304 -20.62 -18.30 11.75
C GLY A 304 -21.13 -17.81 13.11
N ARG A 305 -20.98 -16.51 13.41
CA ARG A 305 -21.53 -15.85 14.60
C ARG A 305 -22.84 -15.09 14.33
N GLY A 306 -23.37 -15.19 13.12
CA GLY A 306 -24.63 -14.54 12.71
C GLY A 306 -24.51 -13.06 12.35
N ASP A 307 -23.30 -12.47 12.33
CA ASP A 307 -23.11 -11.07 11.97
C ASP A 307 -22.77 -10.91 10.48
N ASN A 308 -23.77 -11.19 9.64
CA ASN A 308 -23.64 -11.10 8.18
C ASN A 308 -23.33 -9.67 7.70
N ARG A 309 -23.70 -8.65 8.46
CA ARG A 309 -23.45 -7.26 8.09
C ARG A 309 -21.97 -6.93 8.20
N SER A 310 -21.34 -7.24 9.33
CA SER A 310 -19.90 -7.05 9.51
C SER A 310 -19.10 -7.95 8.56
N ALA A 311 -19.59 -9.17 8.30
CA ALA A 311 -18.97 -10.06 7.31
C ALA A 311 -18.96 -9.46 5.89
N ALA A 312 -20.06 -8.81 5.48
CA ALA A 312 -20.15 -8.19 4.17
C ALA A 312 -19.21 -6.98 4.01
N ILE A 313 -18.99 -6.20 5.08
CA ILE A 313 -17.99 -5.12 5.10
C ILE A 313 -16.58 -5.70 4.88
N VAL A 314 -16.20 -6.70 5.69
CA VAL A 314 -14.89 -7.36 5.55
C VAL A 314 -14.71 -7.99 4.17
N GLU A 315 -15.76 -8.62 3.63
CA GLU A 315 -15.71 -9.19 2.27
C GLU A 315 -15.51 -8.12 1.19
N ARG A 316 -16.12 -6.95 1.35
CA ARG A 316 -15.95 -5.86 0.38
C ARG A 316 -14.54 -5.28 0.42
N ILE A 317 -14.03 -4.98 1.62
CA ILE A 317 -12.65 -4.52 1.83
C ILE A 317 -11.68 -5.52 1.18
N THR A 318 -11.79 -6.81 1.53
CA THR A 318 -10.92 -7.88 1.01
C THR A 318 -10.91 -7.94 -0.53
N LYS A 319 -12.04 -7.66 -1.19
CA LYS A 319 -12.12 -7.64 -2.66
C LYS A 319 -11.43 -6.41 -3.27
N GLU A 320 -11.47 -5.28 -2.59
CA GLU A 320 -10.82 -4.04 -3.04
C GLU A 320 -9.30 -4.10 -2.84
N GLU A 321 -8.82 -4.76 -1.77
CA GLU A 321 -7.38 -4.98 -1.48
C GLU A 321 -6.60 -5.62 -2.63
N LEU A 322 -7.25 -6.44 -3.45
CA LEU A 322 -6.59 -7.08 -4.60
C LEU A 322 -5.97 -6.03 -5.54
N ASN A 323 -6.68 -4.92 -5.75
CA ASN A 323 -6.23 -3.85 -6.62
C ASN A 323 -5.09 -3.06 -5.96
N HIS A 324 -5.11 -2.89 -4.63
CA HIS A 324 -4.08 -2.16 -3.90
C HIS A 324 -2.75 -2.90 -3.97
N VAL A 325 -2.78 -4.22 -3.82
CA VAL A 325 -1.59 -5.08 -4.03
C VAL A 325 -1.11 -4.99 -5.48
N ALA A 326 -2.02 -5.02 -6.45
CA ALA A 326 -1.67 -4.88 -7.85
C ALA A 326 -1.01 -3.53 -8.17
N VAL A 327 -1.42 -2.43 -7.51
CA VAL A 327 -0.77 -1.11 -7.61
C VAL A 327 0.68 -1.19 -7.15
N GLY A 328 0.92 -1.83 -6.00
CA GLY A 328 2.28 -2.07 -5.50
C GLY A 328 3.14 -2.86 -6.48
N VAL A 329 2.63 -3.99 -6.97
CA VAL A 329 3.34 -4.86 -7.92
C VAL A 329 3.66 -4.13 -9.23
N HIS A 330 2.71 -3.36 -9.75
CA HIS A 330 2.89 -2.58 -10.98
C HIS A 330 4.03 -1.58 -10.85
N TRP A 331 4.01 -0.75 -9.80
CA TRP A 331 5.04 0.26 -9.58
C TRP A 331 6.37 -0.34 -9.18
N PHE A 332 6.39 -1.45 -8.43
CA PHE A 332 7.63 -2.18 -8.16
C PHE A 332 8.32 -2.62 -9.45
N ARG A 333 7.58 -3.29 -10.36
CA ARG A 333 8.12 -3.70 -11.66
C ARG A 333 8.59 -2.53 -12.50
N GLU A 334 7.81 -1.45 -12.57
CA GLU A 334 8.16 -0.27 -13.37
C GLU A 334 9.42 0.43 -12.84
N ILE A 335 9.52 0.61 -11.52
CA ILE A 335 10.66 1.27 -10.89
C ILE A 335 11.91 0.38 -10.98
N CYS A 336 11.80 -0.94 -10.78
CA CYS A 336 12.91 -1.88 -10.97
C CYS A 336 13.47 -1.81 -12.41
N ALA A 337 12.58 -1.76 -13.40
CA ALA A 337 12.99 -1.63 -14.79
C ALA A 337 13.67 -0.29 -15.09
N ARG A 338 13.18 0.80 -14.49
CA ARG A 338 13.70 2.15 -14.71
C ARG A 338 15.01 2.42 -13.97
N GLU A 339 15.14 1.96 -12.73
CA GLU A 339 16.22 2.36 -11.81
C GLU A 339 17.28 1.29 -11.64
N GLU A 340 16.92 0.01 -11.72
CA GLU A 340 17.84 -1.13 -11.53
C GLU A 340 18.09 -1.93 -12.83
N ASN A 341 17.41 -1.58 -13.94
CA ASN A 341 17.44 -2.31 -15.22
C ASN A 341 17.02 -3.78 -15.11
N ILE A 342 16.19 -4.13 -14.12
CA ILE A 342 15.59 -5.45 -14.02
C ILE A 342 14.40 -5.52 -14.97
N GLU A 343 14.42 -6.43 -15.93
CA GLU A 343 13.32 -6.58 -16.88
C GLU A 343 12.00 -6.90 -16.16
N ARG A 344 10.89 -6.28 -16.59
CA ARG A 344 9.57 -6.43 -15.93
C ARG A 344 9.05 -7.87 -15.88
N GLY A 345 9.54 -8.76 -16.75
CA GLY A 345 9.21 -10.18 -16.78
C GLY A 345 10.24 -11.09 -16.11
N ASN A 346 11.32 -10.54 -15.54
CA ASN A 346 12.33 -11.32 -14.84
C ASN A 346 11.90 -11.61 -13.39
N GLU A 347 11.00 -12.58 -13.22
CA GLU A 347 10.42 -12.96 -11.94
C GLU A 347 11.48 -13.39 -10.89
N GLU A 348 12.63 -13.92 -11.31
CA GLU A 348 13.70 -14.31 -10.40
C GLU A 348 14.39 -13.10 -9.76
N GLU A 349 14.80 -12.11 -10.57
CA GLU A 349 15.45 -10.89 -10.07
C GLU A 349 14.49 -9.99 -9.30
N LEU A 350 13.25 -9.86 -9.78
CA LEU A 350 12.20 -9.13 -9.07
C LEU A 350 11.91 -9.77 -7.70
N GLY A 351 11.79 -11.09 -7.63
CA GLY A 351 11.58 -11.82 -6.38
C GLY A 351 12.74 -11.64 -5.39
N LYS A 352 13.99 -11.68 -5.87
CA LYS A 352 15.17 -11.41 -5.03
C LYS A 352 15.17 -9.98 -4.49
N ARG A 353 14.85 -8.98 -5.33
CA ARG A 353 14.80 -7.58 -4.92
C ARG A 353 13.69 -7.33 -3.90
N PHE A 354 12.53 -7.95 -4.09
CA PHE A 354 11.40 -7.90 -3.16
C PHE A 354 11.78 -8.50 -1.79
N LEU A 355 12.31 -9.72 -1.77
CA LEU A 355 12.73 -10.38 -0.53
C LEU A 355 13.80 -9.57 0.20
N SER A 356 14.78 -9.02 -0.51
CA SER A 356 15.82 -8.19 0.10
C SER A 356 15.26 -6.95 0.80
N ALA A 357 14.26 -6.29 0.21
CA ALA A 357 13.57 -5.17 0.84
C ALA A 357 12.81 -5.61 2.10
N VAL A 358 12.05 -6.70 1.99
CA VAL A 358 11.24 -7.21 3.08
C VAL A 358 12.09 -7.66 4.26
N GLU A 359 13.18 -8.39 4.03
CA GLU A 359 14.11 -8.83 5.08
C GLU A 359 14.75 -7.64 5.81
N ARG A 360 15.07 -6.57 5.07
CA ARG A 360 15.68 -5.36 5.63
C ARG A 360 14.70 -4.54 6.45
N CYS A 361 13.50 -4.30 5.93
CA CYS A 361 12.59 -3.30 6.46
C CYS A 361 11.42 -3.88 7.27
N ALA A 362 11.03 -5.13 7.03
CA ALA A 362 9.86 -5.75 7.66
C ALA A 362 9.97 -7.29 7.74
N PRO A 363 11.00 -7.87 8.39
CA PRO A 363 11.30 -9.31 8.34
C PRO A 363 10.17 -10.21 8.87
N ASP A 364 9.27 -9.67 9.69
CA ASP A 364 8.16 -10.41 10.28
C ASP A 364 6.87 -10.40 9.44
N VAL A 365 6.83 -9.70 8.30
CA VAL A 365 5.59 -9.47 7.52
C VAL A 365 5.17 -10.72 6.72
N LEU A 366 6.11 -11.53 6.25
CA LEU A 366 5.84 -12.72 5.43
C LEU A 366 5.59 -13.94 6.33
N LYS A 367 4.39 -13.99 6.91
CA LYS A 367 3.93 -15.12 7.72
C LYS A 367 2.60 -15.63 7.18
N GLY A 368 2.64 -16.85 6.65
CA GLY A 368 1.45 -17.53 6.15
C GLY A 368 0.45 -17.88 7.26
N PRO A 369 -0.68 -18.50 6.88
CA PRO A 369 -1.02 -18.98 5.54
C PRO A 369 -1.35 -17.85 4.53
N PHE A 370 -0.95 -18.03 3.28
CA PHE A 370 -1.11 -17.05 2.20
C PHE A 370 -2.30 -17.37 1.28
N ALA A 371 -2.97 -16.33 0.78
CA ALA A 371 -3.97 -16.42 -0.28
C ALA A 371 -3.27 -16.46 -1.66
N HIS A 372 -2.70 -17.60 -2.02
CA HIS A 372 -1.86 -17.75 -3.22
C HIS A 372 -2.56 -17.29 -4.51
N GLU A 373 -3.79 -17.75 -4.75
CA GLU A 373 -4.54 -17.39 -5.96
C GLU A 373 -4.80 -15.89 -6.06
N GLU A 374 -5.09 -15.21 -4.95
CA GLU A 374 -5.35 -13.76 -4.96
C GLU A 374 -4.04 -12.96 -5.11
N ARG A 375 -2.94 -13.40 -4.48
CA ARG A 375 -1.62 -12.78 -4.69
C ARG A 375 -1.15 -12.93 -6.14
N GLU A 376 -1.39 -14.08 -6.76
CA GLU A 376 -1.09 -14.31 -8.19
C GLU A 376 -1.95 -13.42 -9.10
N LYS A 377 -3.25 -13.27 -8.82
CA LYS A 377 -4.13 -12.32 -9.56
C LYS A 377 -3.67 -10.87 -9.43
N ALA A 378 -3.12 -10.48 -8.28
CA ALA A 378 -2.49 -9.17 -8.10
C ALA A 378 -1.13 -9.05 -8.83
N GLY A 379 -0.67 -10.12 -9.47
CA GLY A 379 0.56 -10.18 -10.24
C GLY A 379 1.80 -10.54 -9.42
N MET A 380 1.66 -11.00 -8.18
CA MET A 380 2.78 -11.40 -7.32
C MET A 380 3.00 -12.91 -7.37
N SER A 381 4.11 -13.33 -8.00
CA SER A 381 4.47 -14.75 -8.10
C SER A 381 4.66 -15.39 -6.73
N ARG A 382 4.19 -16.63 -6.57
CA ARG A 382 4.35 -17.41 -5.33
C ARG A 382 5.80 -17.54 -4.89
N GLU A 383 6.74 -17.58 -5.83
CA GLU A 383 8.18 -17.69 -5.57
C GLU A 383 8.74 -16.50 -4.78
N TRP A 384 8.08 -15.35 -4.82
CA TRP A 384 8.56 -14.14 -4.17
C TRP A 384 8.36 -14.15 -2.66
N TYR A 385 7.36 -14.87 -2.15
CA TYR A 385 6.95 -14.75 -0.75
C TYR A 385 6.78 -16.09 -0.02
N ASP A 386 6.58 -17.19 -0.74
CA ASP A 386 6.53 -18.52 -0.14
C ASP A 386 7.89 -19.21 -0.25
N LEU A 387 8.74 -19.00 0.77
CA LEU A 387 10.09 -19.58 0.83
C LEU A 387 10.08 -21.12 0.83
N ASN A 388 8.94 -21.75 1.12
CA ASN A 388 8.79 -23.20 1.08
C ASN A 388 8.26 -23.72 -0.27
N TYR A 389 7.96 -22.84 -1.23
CA TYR A 389 7.34 -23.19 -2.51
C TYR A 389 8.11 -24.28 -3.29
N LYS A 390 9.45 -24.20 -3.34
CA LYS A 390 10.29 -25.20 -4.02
C LYS A 390 10.21 -26.60 -3.38
N ASN A 391 9.71 -26.68 -2.15
CA ASN A 391 9.46 -27.92 -1.43
C ASN A 391 7.99 -28.36 -1.46
N ASP A 392 7.12 -27.64 -2.17
CA ASP A 392 5.71 -27.98 -2.30
C ASP A 392 5.51 -29.29 -3.09
N PRO A 393 4.88 -30.33 -2.50
CA PRO A 393 4.59 -31.59 -3.18
C PRO A 393 3.74 -31.44 -4.46
N ASP A 394 2.86 -30.45 -4.53
CA ASP A 394 2.01 -30.21 -5.70
C ASP A 394 2.78 -29.60 -6.85
N LEU A 395 3.74 -28.71 -6.56
CA LEU A 395 4.66 -28.18 -7.57
C LEU A 395 5.53 -29.30 -8.15
N ARG A 396 6.10 -30.16 -7.29
CA ARG A 396 6.89 -31.31 -7.74
C ARG A 396 6.10 -32.23 -8.65
N ARG A 397 4.85 -32.55 -8.30
CA ARG A 397 3.96 -33.37 -9.14
C ARG A 397 3.67 -32.70 -10.49
N ARG A 398 3.43 -31.38 -10.53
CA ARG A 398 3.20 -30.65 -11.80
C ARG A 398 4.45 -30.64 -12.68
N LEU A 399 5.63 -30.41 -12.10
CA LEU A 399 6.90 -30.44 -12.82
C LEU A 399 7.20 -31.84 -13.38
N GLU A 400 6.95 -32.90 -12.60
CA GLU A 400 7.10 -34.29 -13.08
C GLU A 400 6.17 -34.60 -14.25
N VAL A 401 4.94 -34.07 -14.26
CA VAL A 401 4.00 -34.24 -15.38
C VAL A 401 4.48 -33.47 -16.61
N MET A 402 4.95 -32.21 -16.44
CA MET A 402 5.48 -31.41 -17.55
C MET A 402 6.71 -32.04 -18.18
N VAL A 403 7.67 -32.51 -17.37
CA VAL A 403 8.87 -33.20 -17.85
C VAL A 403 8.48 -34.47 -18.64
N LYS A 404 7.54 -35.27 -18.13
CA LYS A 404 7.04 -36.46 -18.84
C LYS A 404 6.35 -36.11 -20.16
N MET A 405 5.65 -34.98 -20.23
CA MET A 405 5.02 -34.51 -21.47
C MET A 405 6.05 -34.01 -22.49
N GLU A 406 7.10 -33.31 -22.05
CA GLU A 406 8.19 -32.87 -22.91
C GLU A 406 9.04 -34.04 -23.42
N GLU A 407 9.30 -35.04 -22.58
CA GLU A 407 9.97 -36.30 -22.96
C GLU A 407 9.14 -37.08 -24.01
N ALA A 408 7.83 -37.11 -23.86
CA ALA A 408 6.93 -37.76 -24.83
C ALA A 408 6.86 -37.00 -26.18
N ASN A 409 6.88 -35.67 -26.16
CA ASN A 409 6.85 -34.84 -27.37
C ASN A 409 8.20 -34.74 -28.10
N SER A 410 9.30 -35.06 -27.43
CA SER A 410 10.65 -35.09 -28.03
C SER A 410 11.06 -36.46 -28.56
N SER A 411 10.19 -37.47 -28.40
CA SER A 411 10.38 -38.83 -28.89
C SER A 411 9.49 -39.20 -30.10
N GLU A 412 8.73 -38.24 -30.64
CA GLU A 412 8.14 -38.25 -31.99
C GLU A 412 8.98 -37.41 -32.96
#